data_AF-A0A6L3SR74-F1
#
_entry.id   AF-A0A6L3SR74-F1
#
_cell.length_a   1.000
_cell.length_b   1.000
_cell.length_c   1.000
_cell.angle_alpha   90.00
_cell.angle_beta   90.00
_cell.angle_gamma   90.00
#
_symmetry.space_group_name_H-M   'P 1'
#
loop_
_entity.id
_entity.type
_entity.pdbx_description
1 polymer ?
#
loop_
_entity_poly.entity_id
_entity_poly.type
_entity_poly.pdbx_seq_one_letter_code
_entity_poly.pdbx_strand_id
1 'polypeptide(L)'
;MRVGPSISPCPLCSRRAAGAWPKSMIAETSAFTGGGTMGVLMRAYDWSRTSLGPQEHWSQSLLALVRVMLNSRQPMFICWGVDRTLVYNDTYAPMLGERHPAALGRPFFETWPEVQDEVGALMDRVFAGDPVHMDDLQLTLHRSGYPEETHFAFSYTPVPGDDGVIVGLFCACTETTNRVTAERRQVAEAQRERDRLFEMSRDLFGVATFDGYLTSINPAWSRQLGRPDA
;
A
#
# COMPACT_ATOMS: atom_id res chain seq x y z
N MET A 1 40.92 12.71 46.91
CA MET A 1 39.46 12.87 46.83
C MET A 1 39.15 14.17 46.11
N ARG A 2 38.80 14.12 44.81
CA ARG A 2 38.36 15.30 44.05
C ARG A 2 36.84 15.23 43.95
N VAL A 3 36.17 16.24 44.50
CA VAL A 3 34.72 16.44 44.43
C VAL A 3 34.41 17.07 43.07
N GLY A 4 33.58 16.41 42.26
CA GLY A 4 33.15 16.90 40.94
C GLY A 4 32.21 18.10 41.04
N PRO A 5 32.06 18.90 39.96
CA PRO A 5 31.26 20.11 39.99
C PRO A 5 29.77 19.79 40.05
N SER A 6 29.06 20.51 40.94
CA SER A 6 27.60 20.57 41.07
C SER A 6 26.98 21.01 39.75
N ILE A 7 26.25 20.11 39.08
CA ILE A 7 25.45 20.43 37.89
C ILE A 7 24.16 21.13 38.35
N SER A 8 24.10 22.46 38.18
CA SER A 8 22.87 23.22 38.35
C SER A 8 21.85 22.82 37.26
N PRO A 9 20.57 22.61 37.59
CA PRO A 9 19.57 22.18 36.61
C PRO A 9 19.27 23.26 35.56
N CYS A 10 19.10 22.82 34.31
CA CYS A 10 18.80 23.66 33.15
C CYS A 10 17.50 24.48 33.34
N PRO A 11 17.52 25.82 33.18
CA PRO A 11 16.34 26.67 33.39
C PRO A 11 15.20 26.45 32.39
N LEU A 12 15.44 25.68 31.32
CA LEU A 12 14.47 25.35 30.27
C LEU A 12 13.70 24.05 30.54
N CYS A 13 14.15 23.22 31.49
CA CYS A 13 13.44 21.98 31.86
C CYS A 13 12.32 22.18 32.89
N SER A 14 12.20 23.38 33.50
CA SER A 14 11.25 23.62 34.61
C SER A 14 9.97 24.36 34.20
N ARG A 15 9.70 24.55 32.90
CA ARG A 15 8.45 25.17 32.42
C ARG A 15 7.89 24.47 31.19
N ARG A 16 7.02 23.49 31.42
CA ARG A 16 5.68 23.48 30.78
C ARG A 16 4.75 22.52 31.53
N ALA A 17 3.70 23.15 32.02
CA ALA A 17 2.57 22.66 32.76
C ALA A 17 2.04 21.29 32.31
N ALA A 18 1.59 20.53 33.29
CA ALA A 18 0.57 19.49 33.18
C ALA A 18 -0.69 20.08 32.50
N GLY A 19 -0.68 20.15 31.17
CA GLY A 19 -1.89 20.33 30.37
C GLY A 19 -2.56 18.97 30.25
N ALA A 20 -3.37 18.60 31.24
CA ALA A 20 -4.31 17.51 31.05
C ALA A 20 -5.19 17.86 29.85
N TRP A 21 -5.27 16.95 28.88
CA TRP A 21 -6.19 17.08 27.76
C TRP A 21 -7.60 17.32 28.31
N PRO A 22 -8.36 18.31 27.80
CA PRO A 22 -9.69 18.59 28.32
C PRO A 22 -10.57 17.34 28.21
N LYS A 23 -10.94 16.75 29.35
CA LYS A 23 -11.85 15.59 29.45
C LYS A 23 -13.31 16.00 29.22
N SER A 24 -13.61 16.71 28.14
CA SER A 24 -14.98 17.14 27.84
C SER A 24 -15.42 16.69 26.45
N MET A 25 -16.57 16.00 26.45
CA MET A 25 -17.28 15.34 25.35
C MET A 25 -16.74 13.97 24.93
N ILE A 26 -17.00 12.96 25.77
CA ILE A 26 -17.48 11.68 25.21
C ILE A 26 -18.86 12.00 24.64
N ALA A 27 -18.93 12.61 23.46
CA ALA A 27 -20.12 12.45 22.65
C ALA A 27 -20.22 10.95 22.38
N GLU A 28 -21.41 10.36 22.52
CA GLU A 28 -21.72 9.02 22.02
C GLU A 28 -21.53 9.01 20.50
N THR A 29 -20.25 8.99 20.13
CA THR A 29 -19.76 9.22 18.79
C THR A 29 -19.58 7.82 18.27
N SER A 30 -20.63 7.32 17.62
CA SER A 30 -20.59 6.13 16.77
C SER A 30 -19.19 5.99 16.17
N ALA A 31 -18.56 4.81 16.22
CA ALA A 31 -17.18 4.67 15.75
C ALA A 31 -16.99 5.08 14.28
N PHE A 32 -18.08 5.20 13.55
CA PHE A 32 -18.15 5.66 12.17
C PHE A 32 -18.31 7.17 12.03
N THR A 33 -18.22 7.98 13.09
CA THR A 33 -18.38 9.44 12.98
C THR A 33 -17.18 10.05 12.29
N GLY A 34 -17.42 10.90 11.29
CA GLY A 34 -16.42 11.21 10.26
C GLY A 34 -16.42 10.13 9.17
N GLY A 35 -15.47 10.17 8.23
CA GLY A 35 -15.29 9.05 7.30
C GLY A 35 -16.14 9.01 6.03
N GLY A 36 -16.62 10.14 5.52
CA GLY A 36 -17.14 10.22 4.15
C GLY A 36 -18.30 9.26 3.83
N THR A 37 -18.27 8.67 2.63
CA THR A 37 -19.29 7.74 2.13
C THR A 37 -19.22 6.41 2.87
N MET A 38 -18.01 5.89 3.16
CA MET A 38 -17.87 4.63 3.89
C MET A 38 -18.37 4.73 5.33
N GLY A 39 -18.18 5.86 6.01
CA GLY A 39 -18.75 6.08 7.35
C GLY A 39 -20.27 6.04 7.33
N VAL A 40 -20.92 6.62 6.31
CA VAL A 40 -22.38 6.52 6.12
C VAL A 40 -22.80 5.07 5.86
N LEU A 41 -22.11 4.40 4.93
CA LEU A 41 -22.41 3.02 4.55
C LEU A 41 -22.28 2.07 5.73
N MET A 42 -21.20 2.16 6.51
CA MET A 42 -20.98 1.30 7.67
C MET A 42 -22.01 1.50 8.78
N ARG A 43 -22.50 2.75 8.99
CA ARG A 43 -23.60 3.00 9.96
C ARG A 43 -24.92 2.37 9.52
N ALA A 44 -25.19 2.34 8.22
CA ALA A 44 -26.42 1.77 7.66
C ALA A 44 -26.33 0.25 7.46
N TYR A 45 -25.14 -0.34 7.58
CA TYR A 45 -24.91 -1.76 7.34
C TYR A 45 -25.37 -2.61 8.52
N ASP A 46 -26.11 -3.69 8.25
CA ASP A 46 -26.55 -4.64 9.27
C ASP A 46 -25.44 -5.64 9.61
N TRP A 47 -24.61 -5.28 10.59
CA TRP A 47 -23.47 -6.08 11.01
C TRP A 47 -23.84 -7.36 11.76
N SER A 48 -25.07 -7.48 12.25
CA SER A 48 -25.55 -8.70 12.92
C SER A 48 -25.53 -9.92 12.01
N ARG A 49 -25.48 -9.70 10.69
CA ARG A 49 -25.40 -10.72 9.65
C ARG A 49 -23.97 -11.11 9.27
N THR A 50 -22.97 -10.52 9.93
CA THR A 50 -21.54 -10.78 9.71
C THR A 50 -20.93 -11.44 10.93
N SER A 51 -19.74 -12.02 10.77
CA SER A 51 -18.98 -12.61 11.87
C SER A 51 -18.48 -11.60 12.90
N LEU A 52 -18.51 -10.29 12.59
CA LEU A 52 -18.22 -9.23 13.56
C LEU A 52 -19.38 -8.98 14.53
N GLY A 53 -20.59 -9.40 14.16
CA GLY A 53 -21.80 -9.14 14.93
C GLY A 53 -22.15 -7.65 15.04
N PRO A 54 -23.19 -7.31 15.84
CA PRO A 54 -23.65 -5.95 16.04
C PRO A 54 -22.54 -5.03 16.56
N GLN A 55 -22.55 -3.78 16.11
CA GLN A 55 -21.50 -2.78 16.38
C GLN A 55 -21.31 -2.50 17.88
N GLU A 56 -22.37 -2.67 18.68
CA GLU A 56 -22.38 -2.46 20.13
C GLU A 56 -21.47 -3.45 20.88
N HIS A 57 -21.14 -4.58 20.25
CA HIS A 57 -20.29 -5.62 20.81
C HIS A 57 -18.85 -5.57 20.28
N TRP A 58 -18.51 -4.62 19.43
CA TRP A 58 -17.16 -4.51 18.88
C TRP A 58 -16.16 -4.11 19.96
N SER A 59 -14.99 -4.75 19.93
CA SER A 59 -13.85 -4.42 20.81
C SER A 59 -13.40 -2.97 20.67
N GLN A 60 -12.78 -2.42 21.71
CA GLN A 60 -12.25 -1.06 21.64
C GLN A 60 -11.11 -0.94 20.61
N SER A 61 -10.28 -1.98 20.49
CA SER A 61 -9.24 -2.06 19.46
C SER A 61 -9.81 -1.93 18.04
N LEU A 62 -10.89 -2.65 17.71
CA LEU A 62 -11.51 -2.55 16.38
C LEU A 62 -12.10 -1.16 16.14
N LEU A 63 -12.85 -0.62 17.12
CA LEU A 63 -13.47 0.71 17.00
C LEU A 63 -12.41 1.81 16.82
N ALA A 64 -11.28 1.72 17.51
CA ALA A 64 -10.17 2.66 17.37
C ALA A 64 -9.56 2.60 15.95
N LEU A 65 -9.30 1.41 15.41
CA LEU A 65 -8.76 1.27 14.06
C LEU A 65 -9.73 1.73 12.99
N VAL A 66 -11.02 1.41 13.12
CA VAL A 66 -12.05 1.89 12.18
C VAL A 66 -12.08 3.42 12.15
N ARG A 67 -11.97 4.08 13.31
CA ARG A 67 -11.86 5.55 13.39
C ARG A 67 -10.63 6.08 12.66
N VAL A 68 -9.46 5.48 12.88
CA VAL A 68 -8.22 5.87 12.19
C VAL A 68 -8.36 5.69 10.68
N MET A 69 -8.83 4.52 10.25
CA MET A 69 -8.98 4.13 8.86
C MET A 69 -9.93 5.06 8.11
N LEU A 70 -11.11 5.34 8.68
CA LEU A 70 -12.13 6.22 8.09
C LEU A 70 -11.67 7.67 7.99
N ASN A 71 -10.82 8.15 8.91
CA ASN A 71 -10.30 9.52 8.87
C ASN A 71 -8.99 9.66 8.07
N SER A 72 -8.49 8.58 7.48
CA SER A 72 -7.28 8.58 6.66
C SER A 72 -7.58 8.91 5.19
N ARG A 73 -6.61 9.54 4.53
CA ARG A 73 -6.60 9.76 3.07
C ARG A 73 -5.73 8.76 2.30
N GLN A 74 -5.17 7.78 2.99
CA GLN A 74 -4.49 6.65 2.36
C GLN A 74 -5.46 5.49 2.22
N PRO A 75 -5.41 4.69 1.14
CA PRO A 75 -6.24 3.51 1.01
C PRO A 75 -5.90 2.52 2.12
N MET A 76 -6.89 2.18 2.92
CA MET A 76 -6.72 1.31 4.08
C MET A 76 -7.87 0.32 4.22
N PHE A 77 -7.54 -0.87 4.72
CA PHE A 77 -8.51 -1.86 5.10
C PHE A 77 -8.07 -2.60 6.38
N ILE A 78 -9.04 -3.21 7.05
CA ILE A 78 -8.91 -4.06 8.21
C ILE A 78 -9.49 -5.42 7.85
N CYS A 79 -8.78 -6.47 8.22
CA CYS A 79 -9.32 -7.83 8.28
C CYS A 79 -9.43 -8.23 9.75
N TRP A 80 -10.61 -8.60 10.21
CA TRP A 80 -10.85 -8.85 11.64
C TRP A 80 -11.49 -10.22 11.90
N GLY A 81 -11.04 -10.88 12.95
CA GLY A 81 -11.54 -12.16 13.42
C GLY A 81 -11.11 -13.34 12.55
N VAL A 82 -11.63 -14.52 12.91
CA VAL A 82 -11.30 -15.81 12.27
C VAL A 82 -11.65 -15.83 10.78
N ASP A 83 -12.75 -15.18 10.40
CA ASP A 83 -13.22 -15.11 9.01
C ASP A 83 -12.54 -13.99 8.22
N ARG A 84 -11.60 -13.25 8.83
CA ARG A 84 -10.89 -12.11 8.21
C ARG A 84 -11.87 -11.14 7.55
N THR A 85 -12.90 -10.75 8.30
CA THR A 85 -13.97 -9.88 7.80
C THR A 85 -13.40 -8.53 7.38
N LEU A 86 -13.70 -8.13 6.15
CA LEU A 86 -13.13 -6.97 5.47
C LEU A 86 -13.92 -5.68 5.77
N VAL A 87 -13.20 -4.68 6.27
CA VAL A 87 -13.70 -3.32 6.55
C VAL A 87 -12.71 -2.33 5.92
N TYR A 88 -13.17 -1.31 5.18
CA TYR A 88 -12.28 -0.44 4.40
C TYR A 88 -12.77 1.01 4.30
N ASN A 89 -11.90 1.94 3.92
CA ASN A 89 -12.25 3.37 3.76
C ASN A 89 -12.55 3.78 2.30
N ASP A 90 -12.98 5.03 2.12
CA ASP A 90 -13.34 5.58 0.82
C ASP A 90 -12.22 5.55 -0.20
N THR A 91 -10.96 5.69 0.23
CA THR A 91 -9.80 5.70 -0.66
C THR A 91 -9.39 4.29 -1.10
N TYR A 92 -9.79 3.25 -0.37
CA TYR A 92 -9.65 1.85 -0.79
C TYR A 92 -10.78 1.39 -1.71
N ALA A 93 -12.00 1.94 -1.55
CA ALA A 93 -13.17 1.52 -2.32
C ALA A 93 -12.97 1.46 -3.85
N PRO A 94 -12.26 2.40 -4.52
CA PRO A 94 -11.99 2.31 -5.95
C PRO A 94 -11.20 1.06 -6.37
N MET A 95 -10.32 0.54 -5.51
CA MET A 95 -9.52 -0.67 -5.79
C MET A 95 -10.41 -1.91 -5.90
N LEU A 96 -11.54 -1.93 -5.18
CA LEU A 96 -12.53 -3.01 -5.22
C LEU A 96 -13.36 -3.02 -6.52
N GLY A 97 -13.40 -1.91 -7.25
CA GLY A 97 -14.20 -1.76 -8.47
C GLY A 97 -15.67 -2.16 -8.24
N GLU A 98 -16.20 -3.04 -9.09
CA GLU A 98 -17.58 -3.53 -9.05
C GLU A 98 -17.94 -4.32 -7.77
N ARG A 99 -16.93 -4.77 -7.00
CA ARG A 99 -17.17 -5.46 -5.72
C ARG A 99 -17.63 -4.50 -4.63
N HIS A 100 -17.36 -3.20 -4.78
CA HIS A 100 -17.89 -2.18 -3.88
C HIS A 100 -19.36 -1.87 -4.24
N PRO A 101 -20.31 -1.85 -3.29
CA PRO A 101 -20.13 -1.94 -1.83
C PRO A 101 -20.27 -3.36 -1.24
N ALA A 102 -20.59 -4.37 -2.05
CA ALA A 102 -20.91 -5.72 -1.58
C ALA A 102 -19.76 -6.42 -0.81
N ALA A 103 -18.52 -6.00 -1.02
CA ALA A 103 -17.33 -6.48 -0.30
C ALA A 103 -17.34 -6.12 1.20
N LEU A 104 -18.06 -5.08 1.61
CA LEU A 104 -18.09 -4.64 3.01
C LEU A 104 -18.66 -5.76 3.90
N GLY A 105 -17.91 -6.13 4.93
CA GLY A 105 -18.33 -7.16 5.89
C GLY A 105 -18.21 -8.60 5.37
N ARG A 106 -17.62 -8.82 4.19
CA ARG A 106 -17.35 -10.16 3.65
C ARG A 106 -15.95 -10.65 4.08
N PRO A 107 -15.71 -11.97 4.14
CA PRO A 107 -14.36 -12.50 4.25
C PRO A 107 -13.45 -11.99 3.13
N PHE A 108 -12.18 -11.71 3.48
CA PHE A 108 -11.21 -11.15 2.53
C PHE A 108 -11.05 -12.00 1.26
N PHE A 109 -10.86 -13.31 1.39
CA PHE A 109 -10.68 -14.22 0.23
C PHE A 109 -11.96 -14.56 -0.52
N GLU A 110 -13.14 -14.25 0.03
CA GLU A 110 -14.36 -14.27 -0.79
C GLU A 110 -14.45 -13.02 -1.68
N THR A 111 -13.84 -11.91 -1.25
CA THR A 111 -13.75 -10.69 -2.05
C THR A 111 -12.65 -10.81 -3.10
N TRP A 112 -11.51 -11.38 -2.73
CA TRP A 112 -10.33 -11.55 -3.58
C TRP A 112 -9.89 -13.02 -3.62
N PRO A 113 -10.67 -13.93 -4.22
CA PRO A 113 -10.28 -15.32 -4.33
C PRO A 113 -9.01 -15.50 -5.17
N GLU A 114 -8.80 -14.64 -6.17
CA GLU A 114 -7.70 -14.77 -7.12
C GLU A 114 -6.31 -14.49 -6.54
N VAL A 115 -6.21 -13.86 -5.36
CA VAL A 115 -4.92 -13.52 -4.73
C VAL A 115 -4.58 -14.43 -3.54
N GLN A 116 -5.42 -15.43 -3.26
CA GLN A 116 -5.29 -16.25 -2.07
C GLN A 116 -3.95 -16.97 -1.99
N ASP A 117 -3.45 -17.48 -3.13
CA ASP A 117 -2.20 -18.23 -3.19
C ASP A 117 -0.99 -17.32 -2.94
N GLU A 118 -1.04 -16.06 -3.39
CA GLU A 118 0.03 -15.08 -3.23
C GLU A 118 0.05 -14.43 -1.84
N VAL A 119 -1.12 -14.06 -1.29
CA VAL A 119 -1.19 -13.27 -0.04
C VAL A 119 -1.63 -14.08 1.18
N GLY A 120 -2.16 -15.29 1.00
CA GLY A 120 -2.63 -16.17 2.08
C GLY A 120 -1.58 -16.39 3.16
N ALA A 121 -0.41 -16.89 2.75
CA ALA A 121 0.71 -17.14 3.66
C ALA A 121 1.24 -15.84 4.32
N LEU A 122 1.14 -14.69 3.64
CA LEU A 122 1.53 -13.41 4.22
C LEU A 122 0.57 -12.99 5.33
N MET A 123 -0.74 -13.12 5.11
CA MET A 123 -1.73 -12.86 6.15
C MET A 123 -1.56 -13.83 7.32
N ASP A 124 -1.32 -15.12 7.08
CA ASP A 124 -1.13 -16.13 8.13
C ASP A 124 0.02 -15.75 9.07
N ARG A 125 1.15 -15.30 8.50
CA ARG A 125 2.30 -14.80 9.28
C ARG A 125 1.92 -13.59 10.15
N VAL A 126 1.13 -12.67 9.60
CA VAL A 126 0.69 -11.48 10.34
C VAL A 126 -0.26 -11.86 11.47
N PHE A 127 -1.19 -12.78 11.25
CA PHE A 127 -2.04 -13.30 12.34
C PHE A 127 -1.23 -14.09 13.39
N ALA A 128 -0.04 -14.61 13.05
CA ALA A 128 0.92 -15.18 14.00
C ALA A 128 1.78 -14.10 14.73
N GLY A 129 1.63 -12.82 14.37
CA GLY A 129 2.32 -11.69 15.01
C GLY A 129 3.48 -11.09 14.22
N ASP A 130 3.80 -11.62 13.03
CA ASP A 130 4.91 -11.14 12.21
C ASP A 130 4.44 -10.07 11.21
N PRO A 131 4.84 -8.80 11.34
CA PRO A 131 4.49 -7.77 10.36
C PRO A 131 5.14 -8.04 9.00
N VAL A 132 4.45 -7.64 7.93
CA VAL A 132 4.93 -7.77 6.55
C VAL A 132 4.87 -6.41 5.86
N HIS A 133 5.92 -6.09 5.10
CA HIS A 133 5.99 -4.90 4.25
C HIS A 133 6.50 -5.30 2.87
N MET A 134 5.88 -4.75 1.83
CA MET A 134 6.26 -4.95 0.43
C MET A 134 6.24 -3.62 -0.30
N ASP A 135 7.34 -3.27 -0.96
CA ASP A 135 7.44 -2.04 -1.76
C ASP A 135 6.79 -2.18 -3.14
N ASP A 136 6.77 -3.42 -3.68
CA ASP A 136 6.10 -3.76 -4.92
C ASP A 136 5.71 -5.24 -4.92
N LEU A 137 4.42 -5.52 -4.93
CA LEU A 137 3.84 -6.82 -5.19
C LEU A 137 2.99 -6.74 -6.45
N GLN A 138 3.38 -7.49 -7.48
CA GLN A 138 2.58 -7.67 -8.67
C GLN A 138 1.49 -8.71 -8.41
N LEU A 139 0.23 -8.35 -8.64
CA LEU A 139 -0.93 -9.22 -8.56
C LEU A 139 -1.73 -9.15 -9.84
N THR A 140 -2.31 -10.27 -10.25
CA THR A 140 -3.29 -10.31 -11.33
C THR A 140 -4.69 -10.26 -10.73
N LEU A 141 -5.36 -9.12 -10.87
CA LEU A 141 -6.71 -8.92 -10.34
C LEU A 141 -7.73 -9.03 -11.45
N HIS A 142 -8.84 -9.71 -11.18
CA HIS A 142 -9.99 -9.71 -12.09
C HIS A 142 -10.90 -8.54 -11.73
N ARG A 143 -10.76 -7.43 -12.46
CA ARG A 143 -11.58 -6.23 -12.29
C ARG A 143 -11.98 -5.68 -13.67
N SER A 144 -13.14 -5.03 -13.75
CA SER A 144 -13.66 -4.48 -15.03
C SER A 144 -13.92 -5.53 -16.13
N GLY A 145 -14.12 -6.80 -15.75
CA GLY A 145 -14.44 -7.90 -16.68
C GLY A 145 -13.24 -8.60 -17.34
N TYR A 146 -12.00 -8.26 -17.00
CA TYR A 146 -10.79 -8.91 -17.54
C TYR A 146 -9.67 -8.99 -16.48
N PRO A 147 -8.67 -9.88 -16.66
CA PRO A 147 -7.49 -9.91 -15.79
C PRO A 147 -6.59 -8.70 -16.04
N GLU A 148 -6.28 -7.96 -14.97
CA GLU A 148 -5.40 -6.80 -14.97
C GLU A 148 -4.11 -7.10 -14.19
N GLU A 149 -2.96 -6.79 -14.78
CA GLU A 149 -1.70 -6.71 -14.04
C GLU A 149 -1.72 -5.44 -13.17
N THR A 150 -1.56 -5.63 -11.87
CA THR A 150 -1.61 -4.55 -10.88
C THR A 150 -0.42 -4.64 -9.94
N HIS A 151 0.02 -3.49 -9.43
CA HIS A 151 1.19 -3.38 -8.57
C HIS A 151 0.81 -2.69 -7.26
N PHE A 152 1.21 -3.26 -6.12
CA PHE A 152 0.86 -2.74 -4.80
C PHE A 152 2.08 -2.57 -3.90
N ALA A 153 2.17 -1.41 -3.26
CA ALA A 153 3.01 -1.18 -2.10
C ALA A 153 2.13 -1.24 -0.84
N PHE A 154 2.45 -2.09 0.13
CA PHE A 154 1.60 -2.25 1.32
C PHE A 154 2.37 -2.68 2.57
N SER A 155 1.75 -2.43 3.72
CA SER A 155 2.17 -2.96 5.00
C SER A 155 1.01 -3.67 5.69
N TYR A 156 1.19 -4.95 6.01
CA TYR A 156 0.30 -5.71 6.89
C TYR A 156 0.83 -5.67 8.32
N THR A 157 0.07 -5.01 9.18
CA THR A 157 0.38 -4.84 10.60
C THR A 157 -0.52 -5.74 11.45
N PRO A 158 0.05 -6.58 12.33
CA PRO A 158 -0.74 -7.41 13.24
C PRO A 158 -1.44 -6.52 14.27
N VAL A 159 -2.70 -6.83 14.57
CA VAL A 159 -3.51 -6.06 15.51
C VAL A 159 -3.90 -6.93 16.71
N PRO A 160 -3.42 -6.58 17.92
CA PRO A 160 -3.90 -7.20 19.14
C PRO A 160 -5.33 -6.75 19.49
N GLY A 161 -6.13 -7.69 19.97
CA GLY A 161 -7.42 -7.44 20.58
C GLY A 161 -7.26 -6.85 21.97
N ASP A 162 -8.39 -6.63 22.65
CA ASP A 162 -8.43 -6.04 23.99
C ASP A 162 -7.74 -6.95 25.05
N ASP A 163 -7.55 -8.24 24.74
CA ASP A 163 -6.86 -9.24 25.57
C ASP A 163 -5.36 -9.41 25.21
N GLY A 164 -4.86 -8.68 24.21
CA GLY A 164 -3.49 -8.75 23.73
C GLY A 164 -3.22 -9.86 22.70
N VAL A 165 -4.20 -10.71 22.37
CA VAL A 165 -4.08 -11.74 21.34
C VAL A 165 -4.25 -11.10 19.96
N ILE A 166 -3.46 -11.50 18.96
CA ILE A 166 -3.63 -11.00 17.59
C ILE A 166 -4.95 -11.53 17.02
N VAL A 167 -5.87 -10.61 16.71
CA VAL A 167 -7.22 -10.93 16.20
C VAL A 167 -7.53 -10.21 14.89
N GLY A 168 -6.62 -9.34 14.43
CA GLY A 168 -6.82 -8.58 13.21
C GLY A 168 -5.52 -8.26 12.48
N LEU A 169 -5.70 -7.77 11.27
CA LEU A 169 -4.67 -7.24 10.40
C LEU A 169 -5.12 -5.86 9.93
N PHE A 170 -4.26 -4.87 10.11
CA PHE A 170 -4.43 -3.52 9.57
C PHE A 170 -3.53 -3.36 8.35
N CYS A 171 -4.09 -2.89 7.25
CA CYS A 171 -3.36 -2.65 6.02
C CYS A 171 -3.52 -1.21 5.54
N ALA A 172 -2.39 -0.56 5.26
CA ALA A 172 -2.33 0.57 4.36
C ALA A 172 -1.68 0.10 3.05
N CYS A 173 -2.38 0.27 1.94
CA CYS A 173 -1.91 -0.17 0.62
C CYS A 173 -2.08 0.94 -0.41
N THR A 174 -1.12 1.05 -1.33
CA THR A 174 -1.18 1.97 -2.45
C THR A 174 -0.97 1.19 -3.72
N GLU A 175 -1.91 1.31 -4.66
CA GLU A 175 -1.73 0.78 -6.00
C GLU A 175 -0.76 1.70 -6.76
N THR A 176 0.32 1.12 -7.27
CA THR A 176 1.35 1.83 -8.03
C THR A 176 1.39 1.43 -9.50
N THR A 177 0.38 0.69 -9.99
CA THR A 177 0.26 0.20 -11.38
C THR A 177 0.50 1.28 -12.42
N ASN A 178 -0.13 2.45 -12.27
CA ASN A 178 0.02 3.57 -13.20
C ASN A 178 1.46 4.09 -13.24
N ARG A 179 2.12 4.16 -12.08
CA ARG A 179 3.51 4.58 -11.97
C ARG A 179 4.43 3.58 -12.66
N VAL A 180 4.32 2.29 -12.32
CA VAL A 180 5.13 1.22 -12.92
C VAL A 180 4.92 1.14 -14.44
N THR A 181 3.67 1.24 -14.90
CA THR A 181 3.35 1.22 -16.33
C THR A 181 3.92 2.43 -17.06
N ALA A 182 3.84 3.63 -16.46
CA ALA A 182 4.42 4.84 -17.04
C ALA A 182 5.95 4.76 -17.13
N GLU A 183 6.62 4.29 -16.08
CA GLU A 183 8.07 4.07 -16.07
C GLU A 183 8.49 3.08 -17.16
N ARG A 184 7.80 1.94 -17.28
CA ARG A 184 8.06 0.95 -18.33
C ARG A 184 7.88 1.54 -19.74
N ARG A 185 6.84 2.36 -19.96
CA ARG A 185 6.62 3.05 -21.24
C ARG A 185 7.75 4.02 -21.57
N GLN A 186 8.19 4.84 -20.61
CA GLN A 186 9.29 5.79 -20.79
C GLN A 186 10.61 5.09 -21.16
N VAL A 187 10.95 4.00 -20.46
CA VAL A 187 12.15 3.21 -20.77
C VAL A 187 12.07 2.64 -22.18
N ALA A 188 10.91 2.10 -22.57
CA ALA A 188 10.72 1.56 -23.92
C ALA A 188 10.77 2.64 -25.00
N GLU A 189 10.26 3.85 -24.75
CA GLU A 189 10.35 4.98 -25.67
C GLU A 189 11.79 5.49 -25.83
N ALA A 190 12.51 5.67 -24.73
CA ALA A 190 13.92 6.07 -24.76
C ALA A 190 14.78 5.05 -25.52
N GLN A 191 14.50 3.76 -25.32
CA GLN A 191 15.16 2.68 -26.03
C GLN A 191 14.88 2.74 -27.54
N ARG A 192 13.61 2.90 -27.94
CA ARG A 192 13.22 3.05 -29.35
C ARG A 192 13.87 4.26 -30.01
N GLU A 193 13.91 5.39 -29.31
CA GLU A 193 14.53 6.60 -29.86
C GLU A 193 16.04 6.43 -30.02
N ARG A 194 16.72 5.85 -29.03
CA ARG A 194 18.14 5.53 -29.13
C ARG A 194 18.44 4.59 -30.30
N ASP A 195 17.67 3.52 -30.45
CA ASP A 195 17.86 2.56 -31.52
C ASP A 195 17.55 3.19 -32.89
N ARG A 196 16.52 4.05 -32.97
CA ARG A 196 16.22 4.83 -34.17
C ARG A 196 17.35 5.79 -34.55
N LEU A 197 17.90 6.51 -33.57
CA LEU A 197 19.05 7.40 -33.78
C LEU A 197 20.26 6.61 -34.25
N PHE A 198 20.52 5.44 -33.66
CA PHE A 198 21.60 4.57 -34.08
C PHE A 198 21.40 4.13 -35.55
N GLU A 199 20.28 3.50 -35.87
CA GLU A 199 19.99 2.91 -37.19
C GLU A 199 19.87 3.93 -38.33
N MET A 200 19.12 5.02 -38.10
CA MET A 200 18.75 5.96 -39.16
C MET A 200 19.75 7.10 -39.37
N SER A 201 20.68 7.32 -38.44
CA SER A 201 21.65 8.40 -38.58
C SER A 201 22.52 8.22 -39.83
N ARG A 202 22.89 9.35 -40.44
CA ARG A 202 23.89 9.39 -41.52
C ARG A 202 25.30 9.56 -40.97
N ASP A 203 25.43 9.90 -39.70
CA ASP A 203 26.70 10.00 -39.01
C ASP A 203 27.17 8.61 -38.57
N LEU A 204 28.49 8.44 -38.54
CA LEU A 204 29.13 7.20 -38.09
C LEU A 204 29.01 7.10 -36.57
N PHE A 205 28.16 6.20 -36.09
CA PHE A 205 28.04 5.88 -34.68
C PHE A 205 28.60 4.49 -34.39
N GLY A 206 29.26 4.35 -33.25
CA GLY A 206 29.78 3.08 -32.80
C GLY A 206 29.89 3.04 -31.28
N VAL A 207 29.71 1.85 -30.72
CA VAL A 207 29.98 1.56 -29.31
C VAL A 207 31.36 0.92 -29.25
N ALA A 208 32.24 1.45 -28.40
CA ALA A 208 33.59 0.93 -28.23
C ALA A 208 33.82 0.46 -26.80
N THR A 209 34.67 -0.55 -26.61
CA THR A 209 35.27 -0.84 -25.31
C THR A 209 36.37 0.16 -24.98
N PHE A 210 36.75 0.25 -23.70
CA PHE A 210 37.88 1.08 -23.27
C PHE A 210 39.21 0.69 -23.92
N ASP A 211 39.33 -0.56 -24.38
CA ASP A 211 40.53 -1.07 -25.09
C ASP A 211 40.57 -0.65 -26.57
N GLY A 212 39.59 0.14 -27.03
CA GLY A 212 39.58 0.74 -28.38
C GLY A 212 38.92 -0.14 -29.46
N TYR A 213 38.30 -1.26 -29.09
CA TYR A 213 37.60 -2.12 -30.05
C TYR A 213 36.12 -1.72 -30.18
N LEU A 214 35.64 -1.53 -31.41
CA LEU A 214 34.21 -1.32 -31.69
C LEU A 214 33.44 -2.64 -31.51
N THR A 215 32.40 -2.61 -30.69
CA THR A 215 31.50 -3.74 -30.42
C THR A 215 30.21 -3.67 -31.21
N SER A 216 29.83 -2.47 -31.64
CA SER A 216 28.68 -2.24 -32.49
C SER A 216 28.91 -0.98 -33.33
N ILE A 217 28.41 -0.99 -34.56
CA ILE A 217 28.44 0.13 -35.49
C ILE A 217 27.08 0.26 -36.16
N ASN A 218 26.69 1.49 -36.51
CA ASN A 218 25.44 1.69 -37.23
C ASN A 218 25.59 1.52 -38.75
N PRO A 219 24.49 1.36 -39.51
CA PRO A 219 24.55 1.16 -40.97
C PRO A 219 25.19 2.30 -41.78
N ALA A 220 25.44 3.48 -41.17
CA ALA A 220 26.15 4.57 -41.83
C ALA A 220 27.59 4.19 -42.18
N TRP A 221 28.24 3.33 -41.38
CA TRP A 221 29.58 2.81 -41.65
C TRP A 221 29.65 2.11 -43.00
N SER A 222 28.69 1.24 -43.28
CA SER A 222 28.61 0.51 -44.54
C SER A 222 28.33 1.44 -45.72
N ARG A 223 27.43 2.42 -45.53
CA ARG A 223 27.08 3.41 -46.57
C ARG A 223 28.24 4.33 -46.95
N GLN A 224 28.97 4.86 -45.97
CA GLN A 224 30.02 5.85 -46.21
C GLN A 224 31.38 5.23 -46.55
N LEU A 225 31.74 4.13 -45.90
CA LEU A 225 33.05 3.51 -46.06
C LEU A 225 33.06 2.37 -47.09
N GLY A 226 31.90 2.04 -47.67
CA GLY A 226 31.77 1.03 -48.72
C GLY A 226 32.10 -0.39 -48.26
N ARG A 227 31.97 -0.67 -46.96
CA ARG A 227 32.17 -2.01 -46.39
C ARG A 227 30.81 -2.73 -46.26
N PRO A 228 30.71 -4.01 -46.62
CA PRO A 228 29.48 -4.76 -46.40
C PRO A 228 29.22 -4.96 -44.91
N ASP A 229 27.95 -5.01 -44.53
CA ASP A 229 27.51 -5.28 -43.16
C ASP A 229 28.09 -6.63 -42.70
N ALA A 230 28.80 -6.64 -41.57
CA ALA A 230 29.38 -7.84 -40.95
C ALA A 230 28.43 -8.46 -39.94
#